data_AF-A0A939V431-F1
#
_entry.id   AF-A0A939V431-F1
#
_cell.length_a   1.000
_cell.length_b   1.000
_cell.length_c   1.000
_cell.angle_alpha   90.00
_cell.angle_beta   90.00
_cell.angle_gamma   90.00
#
_symmetry.space_group_name_H-M   'P 1'
#
loop_
_entity.id
_entity.type
_entity.pdbx_description
1 polymer ?
#
loop_
_entity_poly.entity_id
_entity_poly.type
_entity_poly.pdbx_seq_one_letter_code
_entity_poly.pdbx_strand_id
1 'polypeptide(L)'
;MRLTDSEWKIANCLWKKAPMTIAEITEELSATTGWTRFTVITLLKRMTEKGAVSFVQEGRTKKFSPSIDKKDAENEEVTSLLDKVYDGNAGLLISSLICSERLTEEQIEELRRIFREE
;
A
#
# COMPACT_ATOMS: atom_id res chain seq x y z
N MET A 1 -1.04 -7.12 -9.11
CA MET A 1 -2.29 -6.38 -8.88
C MET A 1 -2.03 -4.97 -8.38
N ARG A 2 -2.57 -3.95 -9.06
CA ARG A 2 -2.48 -2.55 -8.62
C ARG A 2 -3.60 -2.15 -7.64
N LEU A 3 -3.20 -1.44 -6.59
CA LEU A 3 -4.09 -0.82 -5.62
C LEU A 3 -4.23 0.68 -5.93
N THR A 4 -5.45 1.19 -5.89
CA THR A 4 -5.69 2.65 -5.88
C THR A 4 -5.27 3.25 -4.53
N ASP A 5 -5.06 4.56 -4.45
CA ASP A 5 -4.74 5.26 -3.18
C ASP A 5 -5.69 4.90 -2.03
N SER A 6 -6.99 4.80 -2.33
CA SER A 6 -7.99 4.42 -1.34
C SER A 6 -7.86 2.96 -0.88
N GLU A 7 -7.47 2.06 -1.79
CA GLU A 7 -7.22 0.65 -1.47
C GLU A 7 -5.92 0.48 -0.67
N TRP A 8 -4.89 1.27 -0.98
CA TRP A 8 -3.65 1.32 -0.19
C TRP A 8 -3.91 1.68 1.26
N LYS A 9 -4.84 2.61 1.56
CA LYS A 9 -5.20 2.95 2.95
C LYS A 9 -5.82 1.77 3.70
N ILE A 10 -6.71 1.02 3.06
CA ILE A 10 -7.30 -0.19 3.65
C ILE A 10 -6.26 -1.29 3.80
N ALA A 11 -5.44 -1.54 2.77
CA ALA A 11 -4.38 -2.54 2.83
C ALA A 11 -3.37 -2.23 3.95
N ASN A 12 -2.96 -0.97 4.09
CA ASN A 12 -2.09 -0.52 5.20
C ASN A 12 -2.73 -0.70 6.57
N CYS A 13 -4.04 -0.46 6.70
CA CYS A 13 -4.78 -0.76 7.94
C CYS A 13 -4.73 -2.26 8.25
N LEU A 14 -5.01 -3.11 7.26
CA LEU A 14 -5.05 -4.56 7.39
C LEU A 14 -3.67 -5.21 7.59
N TRP A 15 -2.60 -4.67 7.00
CA TRP A 15 -1.23 -5.16 7.24
C TRP A 15 -0.74 -4.82 8.65
N LYS A 16 -1.21 -3.71 9.24
CA LYS A 16 -0.90 -3.37 10.64
C LYS A 16 -1.67 -4.26 11.61
N LYS A 17 -2.93 -4.57 11.30
CA LYS A 17 -3.80 -5.39 12.14
C LYS A 17 -4.76 -6.18 11.25
N ALA A 18 -4.67 -7.50 11.33
CA ALA A 18 -5.65 -8.40 10.73
C ALA A 18 -5.88 -9.61 11.66
N PRO A 19 -7.08 -10.21 11.64
CA PRO A 19 -8.25 -9.81 10.85
C PRO A 19 -9.02 -8.63 11.49
N MET A 20 -9.72 -7.83 10.68
CA MET A 20 -10.54 -6.70 11.16
C MET A 20 -11.95 -6.68 10.58
N THR A 21 -12.92 -6.21 11.35
CA THR A 21 -14.29 -5.98 10.89
C THR A 21 -14.43 -4.67 10.13
N ILE A 22 -15.52 -4.52 9.37
CA ILE A 22 -15.87 -3.26 8.70
C ILE A 22 -15.92 -2.08 9.69
N ALA A 23 -16.44 -2.32 10.91
CA ALA A 23 -16.55 -1.28 11.92
C ALA A 23 -15.17 -0.79 12.37
N GLU A 24 -14.27 -1.71 12.70
CA GLU A 24 -12.90 -1.38 13.11
C GLU A 24 -12.11 -0.67 12.01
N ILE A 25 -12.23 -1.13 10.74
CA ILE A 25 -11.57 -0.48 9.61
C ILE A 25 -12.12 0.95 9.41
N THR A 26 -13.44 1.12 9.57
CA THR A 26 -14.07 2.44 9.44
C THR A 26 -13.60 3.37 10.55
N GLU A 27 -13.54 2.89 11.79
CA GLU A 27 -13.07 3.67 12.94
C GLU A 27 -11.62 4.11 12.76
N GLU A 28 -10.71 3.19 12.46
CA GLU A 28 -9.28 3.46 12.24
C GLU A 28 -9.04 4.50 11.12
N LEU A 29 -9.80 4.39 10.02
CA LEU A 29 -9.62 5.29 8.86
C LEU A 29 -10.43 6.58 8.95
N SER A 30 -11.43 6.66 9.83
CA SER A 30 -12.35 7.81 9.92
C SER A 30 -11.60 9.11 10.20
N ALA A 31 -10.65 9.09 11.13
CA ALA A 31 -9.89 10.26 11.56
C ALA A 31 -9.01 10.86 10.45
N THR A 32 -8.53 10.02 9.51
CA THR A 32 -7.59 10.45 8.46
C THR A 32 -8.25 10.64 7.10
N THR A 33 -9.42 10.03 6.87
CA THR A 33 -10.09 10.03 5.56
C THR A 33 -11.48 10.64 5.57
N GLY A 34 -12.15 10.71 6.72
CA GLY A 34 -13.57 11.08 6.82
C GLY A 34 -14.52 10.08 6.16
N TRP A 35 -14.07 8.85 5.85
CA TRP A 35 -14.90 7.89 5.15
C TRP A 35 -16.06 7.36 5.98
N THR A 36 -17.21 7.25 5.34
CA THR A 36 -18.38 6.57 5.91
C THR A 36 -18.20 5.06 5.84
N ARG A 37 -18.97 4.34 6.67
CA ARG A 37 -19.05 2.88 6.62
C ARG A 37 -19.40 2.36 5.21
N PHE A 38 -20.26 3.07 4.47
CA PHE A 38 -20.66 2.69 3.11
C PHE A 38 -19.48 2.74 2.12
N THR A 39 -18.63 3.76 2.25
CA THR A 39 -17.40 3.90 1.45
C THR A 39 -16.46 2.71 1.71
N VAL A 40 -16.23 2.36 2.98
CA VAL A 40 -15.37 1.23 3.36
C VAL A 40 -15.93 -0.10 2.83
N ILE A 41 -17.24 -0.33 2.92
CA ILE A 41 -17.90 -1.51 2.37
C ILE A 41 -17.67 -1.62 0.85
N THR A 42 -17.85 -0.51 0.13
CA THR A 42 -17.71 -0.48 -1.32
C THR A 42 -16.27 -0.76 -1.75
N LEU A 43 -15.29 -0.18 -1.05
CA LEU A 43 -13.87 -0.44 -1.27
C LEU A 43 -13.50 -1.90 -0.96
N LEU A 44 -13.93 -2.44 0.19
CA LEU A 44 -13.67 -3.83 0.56
C LEU A 44 -14.29 -4.82 -0.43
N LYS A 45 -15.49 -4.53 -0.95
CA LYS A 45 -16.11 -5.33 -2.01
C LYS A 45 -15.22 -5.37 -3.26
N ARG A 46 -14.80 -4.22 -3.76
CA ARG A 46 -13.92 -4.12 -4.92
C ARG A 46 -12.57 -4.80 -4.70
N MET A 47 -11.99 -4.64 -3.51
CA MET A 47 -10.72 -5.28 -3.14
C MET A 47 -10.85 -6.80 -3.03
N THR A 48 -12.01 -7.30 -2.58
CA THR A 48 -12.28 -8.74 -2.55
C THR A 48 -12.44 -9.29 -3.96
N GLU A 49 -13.17 -8.59 -4.84
CA GLU A 49 -13.32 -8.96 -6.26
C GLU A 49 -11.97 -8.99 -7.00
N LYS A 50 -11.05 -8.08 -6.65
CA LYS A 50 -9.67 -8.08 -7.17
C LYS A 50 -8.78 -9.19 -6.59
N GLY A 51 -9.19 -9.83 -5.49
CA GLY A 51 -8.35 -10.79 -4.75
C GLY A 51 -7.30 -10.14 -3.84
N ALA A 52 -7.42 -8.83 -3.54
CA ALA A 52 -6.50 -8.14 -2.63
C ALA A 52 -6.76 -8.43 -1.15
N VAL A 53 -8.00 -8.78 -0.83
CA VAL A 53 -8.45 -8.98 0.54
C VAL A 53 -9.39 -10.17 0.54
N SER A 54 -9.32 -10.99 1.58
CA SER A 54 -10.24 -12.08 1.84
C SER A 54 -11.05 -11.78 3.09
N PHE A 55 -12.16 -12.49 3.28
CA PHE A 55 -12.92 -12.39 4.51
C PHE A 55 -13.38 -13.76 5.00
N VAL A 56 -13.50 -13.86 6.31
CA VAL A 56 -14.18 -14.97 6.99
C VAL A 56 -15.46 -14.42 7.60
N GLN A 57 -16.54 -15.19 7.47
CA GLN A 57 -17.83 -14.84 8.07
C GLN A 57 -18.02 -15.58 9.39
N GLU A 58 -18.13 -14.80 10.47
CA GLU A 58 -18.44 -15.29 11.82
C GLU A 58 -19.84 -14.78 12.20
N GLY A 59 -20.84 -15.65 12.05
CA GLY A 59 -22.25 -15.30 12.23
C GLY A 59 -22.68 -14.21 11.24
N ARG A 60 -23.04 -13.02 11.76
CA ARG A 60 -23.46 -11.86 10.96
C ARG A 60 -22.31 -10.88 10.65
N THR A 61 -21.11 -11.15 11.16
CA THR A 61 -19.96 -10.24 11.06
C THR A 61 -18.95 -10.80 10.06
N LYS A 62 -18.46 -9.94 9.17
CA LYS A 62 -17.35 -10.26 8.27
C LYS A 62 -16.05 -9.69 8.85
N LYS A 63 -15.02 -10.52 8.89
CA LYS A 63 -13.65 -10.16 9.27
C LYS A 63 -12.74 -10.28 8.05
N PHE A 64 -12.04 -9.21 7.72
CA PHE A 64 -11.22 -9.06 6.52
C PHE A 64 -9.74 -9.24 6.84
N SER A 65 -8.98 -9.80 5.92
CA SER A 65 -7.52 -9.99 6.00
C SER A 65 -6.89 -9.71 4.64
N PRO A 66 -5.66 -9.16 4.60
CA PRO A 66 -4.97 -8.96 3.32
C PRO A 66 -4.69 -10.33 2.69
N SER A 67 -4.89 -10.43 1.38
CA SER A 67 -4.55 -11.63 0.59
C SER A 67 -3.28 -11.44 -0.24
N ILE A 68 -2.69 -10.25 -0.16
CA ILE A 68 -1.42 -9.89 -0.77
C ILE A 68 -0.39 -9.56 0.30
N ASP A 69 0.85 -9.95 0.01
CA ASP A 69 2.00 -9.50 0.79
C ASP A 69 2.28 -8.02 0.53
N LYS A 70 2.71 -7.31 1.58
CA LYS A 70 2.99 -5.88 1.51
C LYS A 70 4.18 -5.59 0.60
N LYS A 71 5.25 -6.38 0.71
CA LYS A 71 6.48 -6.17 -0.06
C LYS A 71 6.24 -6.41 -1.55
N ASP A 72 5.45 -7.44 -1.88
CA ASP A 72 5.08 -7.71 -3.27
C ASP A 72 4.25 -6.57 -3.87
N ALA A 73 3.29 -6.03 -3.11
CA ALA A 73 2.49 -4.89 -3.54
C ALA A 73 3.33 -3.60 -3.71
N GLU A 74 4.28 -3.35 -2.81
CA GLU A 74 5.21 -2.21 -2.92
C GLU A 74 6.12 -2.35 -4.13
N ASN A 75 6.71 -3.52 -4.37
CA ASN A 75 7.56 -3.78 -5.52
C ASN A 75 6.81 -3.57 -6.84
N GLU A 76 5.60 -4.10 -6.96
CA GLU A 76 4.81 -3.93 -8.17
C GLU A 76 4.44 -2.47 -8.42
N GLU A 77 4.14 -1.69 -7.38
CA GLU A 77 3.85 -0.26 -7.50
C GLU A 77 5.10 0.52 -7.93
N VAL A 78 6.28 0.19 -7.38
CA VAL A 78 7.56 0.80 -7.78
C VAL A 78 7.88 0.48 -9.24
N THR A 79 7.79 -0.78 -9.67
CA THR A 79 7.99 -1.17 -11.08
C THR A 79 7.01 -0.43 -11.99
N SER A 80 5.74 -0.38 -11.61
CA SER A 80 4.69 0.36 -12.31
C SER A 80 5.02 1.85 -12.48
N LEU A 81 5.51 2.50 -11.43
CA LEU A 81 5.89 3.90 -11.44
C LEU A 81 7.10 4.13 -12.35
N LEU A 82 8.12 3.28 -12.24
CA LEU A 82 9.32 3.32 -13.07
C LEU A 82 8.96 3.20 -14.55
N ASP A 83 8.17 2.21 -14.93
CA ASP A 83 7.77 1.98 -16.31
C ASP A 83 6.93 3.12 -16.87
N LYS A 84 6.05 3.72 -16.05
CA LYS A 84 5.08 4.73 -16.51
C LYS A 84 5.67 6.14 -16.61
N VAL A 85 6.56 6.52 -15.69
CA VAL A 85 7.02 7.92 -15.52
C VAL A 85 8.48 8.08 -15.91
N TYR A 86 9.28 7.03 -15.79
CA TYR A 86 10.73 7.08 -15.98
C TYR A 86 11.23 6.11 -17.07
N ASP A 87 10.33 5.56 -17.88
CA ASP A 87 10.62 4.57 -18.94
C ASP A 87 11.52 3.41 -18.45
N GLY A 88 11.27 2.94 -17.22
CA GLY A 88 12.04 1.85 -16.58
C GLY A 88 13.40 2.28 -16.03
N ASN A 89 13.77 3.56 -16.13
CA ASN A 89 15.07 4.06 -15.67
C ASN A 89 15.07 4.43 -14.18
N ALA A 90 15.51 3.49 -13.34
CA ALA A 90 15.65 3.70 -11.90
C ALA A 90 16.65 4.81 -11.53
N GLY A 91 17.68 5.05 -12.36
CA GLY A 91 18.65 6.13 -12.14
C GLY A 91 18.02 7.52 -12.21
N LEU A 92 17.04 7.73 -13.10
CA LEU A 92 16.30 8.99 -13.19
C LEU A 92 15.43 9.24 -11.95
N LEU A 93 14.81 8.19 -11.40
CA LEU A 93 14.06 8.28 -10.15
C LEU A 93 14.99 8.71 -9.00
N ILE A 94 16.14 8.04 -8.83
CA ILE A 94 17.12 8.37 -7.79
C ILE A 94 17.64 9.79 -7.96
N SER A 95 18.00 10.18 -9.18
CA SER A 95 18.43 11.56 -9.48
C SER A 95 17.35 12.57 -9.10
N SER A 96 16.07 12.30 -9.41
CA SER A 96 14.95 13.17 -9.06
C SER A 96 14.79 13.32 -7.54
N LEU A 97 14.99 12.24 -6.77
CA LEU A 97 14.90 12.26 -5.30
C LEU A 97 16.04 13.06 -4.67
N ILE A 98 17.26 12.94 -5.20
CA ILE A 98 18.42 13.74 -4.77
C ILE A 98 18.18 15.22 -5.07
N CYS A 99 17.79 15.56 -6.31
CA CYS A 99 17.52 16.94 -6.71
C CYS A 99 16.37 17.60 -5.95
N SER A 100 15.44 16.81 -5.41
CA SER A 100 14.30 17.32 -4.63
C SER A 100 14.57 17.37 -3.12
N GLU A 101 15.81 17.13 -2.68
CA GLU A 101 16.22 17.06 -1.26
C GLU A 101 15.35 16.07 -0.44
N ARG A 102 14.86 15.01 -1.09
CA ARG A 102 14.02 13.97 -0.46
C ARG A 102 14.85 12.89 0.24
N LEU A 103 16.17 12.93 0.10
CA LEU A 103 17.11 11.99 0.72
C LEU A 103 18.06 12.75 1.64
N THR A 104 18.23 12.24 2.86
CA THR A 104 19.25 12.74 3.79
C THR A 104 20.62 12.19 3.40
N GLU A 105 21.70 12.84 3.87
CA GLU A 105 23.07 12.38 3.65
C GLU A 105 23.27 10.94 4.13
N GLU A 106 22.66 10.57 5.26
CA GLU A 106 22.68 9.22 5.83
C GLU A 106 22.04 8.20 4.86
N GLN A 107 20.90 8.55 4.25
CA GLN A 107 20.23 7.69 3.27
C GLN A 107 21.04 7.57 1.97
N ILE A 108 21.74 8.63 1.55
CA ILE A 108 22.63 8.61 0.39
C ILE A 108 23.83 7.68 0.65
N GLU A 109 24.43 7.74 1.83
CA GLU A 109 25.57 6.87 2.14
C GLU A 109 25.14 5.41 2.30
N GLU A 110 23.94 5.16 2.83
CA GLU A 110 23.35 3.81 2.86
C GLU A 110 23.13 3.27 1.44
N LEU A 111 22.59 4.08 0.52
CA LEU A 111 22.44 3.68 -0.89
C LEU A 111 23.80 3.38 -1.54
N ARG A 112 24.83 4.19 -1.27
CA ARG A 112 26.21 3.93 -1.74
C ARG A 112 26.77 2.63 -1.17
N ARG A 113 26.44 2.27 0.07
CA ARG A 113 26.83 0.98 0.64
C ARG A 113 26.14 -0.18 -0.08
N ILE A 114 24.83 -0.09 -0.28
CA ILE A 114 24.06 -1.12 -1.01
C ILE A 114 24.65 -1.36 -2.41
N PHE A 115 24.95 -0.30 -3.17
CA PHE A 115 25.57 -0.44 -4.50
C PHE A 115 26.99 -1.02 -4.53
N ARG A 116 27.68 -1.08 -3.39
CA ARG A 116 29.02 -1.68 -3.29
C ARG A 116 28.97 -3.14 -2.83
N GLU A 117 27.87 -3.56 -2.21
CA GLU A 117 27.67 -4.90 -1.63
C GLU A 117 26.92 -5.85 -2.57
N GLU A 118 26.20 -5.32 -3.58
CA GLU A 118 25.73 -6.06 -4.76
C GLU A 118 26.74 -6.04 -5.92
#